data_AF-A0A496YT68-F1
#
_entry.id   AF-A0A496YT68-F1
#
_cell.length_a   1.000
_cell.length_b   1.000
_cell.length_c   1.000
_cell.angle_alpha   90.00
_cell.angle_beta   90.00
_cell.angle_gamma   90.00
#
_symmetry.space_group_name_H-M   'P 1'
#
loop_
_entity.id
_entity.type
_entity.pdbx_description
1 polymer ?
#
loop_
_entity_poly.entity_id
_entity_poly.type
_entity_poly.pdbx_seq_one_letter_code
_entity_poly.pdbx_strand_id
1 'polypeptide(L)'
;MKWEHAQSEKKGMRRGIYILPSLFTTAGLFSGFYAIIVSIQGEYEAASIAIIIAGVLDALDGRIARLTRTNSHFGIEYDSLSDLVAFGVAPAVLAFQWALRPFGRLGWVA
;
A
#
# COMPACT_ATOMS: atom_id res chain seq x y z
N MET A 1 30.86 -47.45 11.18
CA MET A 1 29.96 -47.41 12.35
C MET A 1 29.63 -45.95 12.62
N LYS A 2 28.35 -45.62 12.46
CA LYS A 2 27.61 -44.41 12.87
C LYS A 2 28.22 -43.02 12.62
N TRP A 3 27.56 -42.33 11.69
CA TRP A 3 27.35 -40.88 11.71
C TRP A 3 26.81 -40.39 13.06
N GLU A 4 26.69 -39.06 13.17
CA GLU A 4 25.68 -38.33 13.94
C GLU A 4 26.02 -37.83 15.36
N HIS A 5 26.33 -36.52 15.44
CA HIS A 5 25.44 -35.45 15.94
C HIS A 5 26.23 -34.36 16.67
N ALA A 6 26.65 -33.34 15.94
CA ALA A 6 26.80 -32.01 16.53
C ALA A 6 25.63 -31.16 16.02
N GLN A 7 24.46 -31.33 16.65
CA GLN A 7 23.38 -30.37 16.54
C GLN A 7 23.78 -29.09 17.30
N SER A 8 24.08 -28.02 16.56
CA SER A 8 24.19 -26.65 17.07
C SER A 8 24.06 -25.74 15.84
N GLU A 9 23.15 -24.78 15.68
CA GLU A 9 22.30 -24.05 16.61
C GLU A 9 20.93 -23.84 15.95
N LYS A 10 19.85 -23.82 16.75
CA LYS A 10 18.59 -23.20 16.31
C LYS A 10 18.82 -21.70 16.19
N LYS A 11 19.20 -21.22 14.99
CA LYS A 11 19.19 -19.80 14.66
C LYS A 11 17.75 -19.31 14.67
N GLY A 12 17.33 -18.74 15.81
CA GLY A 12 16.03 -18.10 15.98
C GLY A 12 15.87 -17.00 14.92
N MET A 13 15.17 -17.31 13.84
CA MET A 13 14.92 -16.38 12.75
C MET A 13 14.00 -15.29 13.29
N ARG A 14 14.54 -14.08 13.41
CA ARG A 14 13.86 -12.87 13.90
C ARG A 14 12.63 -12.57 13.02
N ARG A 15 11.46 -13.09 13.41
CA ARG A 15 10.17 -12.88 12.73
C ARG A 15 9.78 -11.39 12.59
N GLY A 16 10.36 -10.50 13.39
CA GLY A 16 10.07 -9.06 13.37
C GLY A 16 10.50 -8.33 12.08
N ILE A 17 11.46 -8.85 11.31
CA ILE A 17 11.97 -8.16 10.10
C ILE A 17 10.99 -8.29 8.91
N TYR A 18 10.12 -9.31 8.92
CA TYR A 18 9.13 -9.53 7.86
C TYR A 18 7.86 -8.67 7.99
N ILE A 19 7.61 -8.07 9.16
CA ILE A 19 6.39 -7.31 9.45
C ILE A 19 6.56 -5.82 9.10
N LEU A 20 7.81 -5.33 9.10
CA LEU A 20 8.08 -3.91 8.86
C LEU A 20 7.56 -3.43 7.51
N PRO A 21 7.81 -4.14 6.39
CA PRO A 21 7.32 -3.67 5.11
C PRO A 21 5.79 -3.60 5.08
N SER A 22 5.15 -4.72 5.45
CA SER A 22 3.68 -4.79 5.51
C SER A 22 3.02 -3.69 6.33
N LEU A 23 3.67 -3.11 7.35
CA LEU A 23 3.11 -1.99 8.11
C LEU A 23 3.08 -0.68 7.31
N PHE A 24 4.14 -0.38 6.54
CA PHE A 24 4.14 0.80 5.68
C PHE A 24 3.19 0.61 4.50
N THR A 25 3.17 -0.56 3.87
CA THR A 25 2.19 -0.90 2.83
C THR A 25 0.77 -0.71 3.35
N THR A 26 0.46 -1.25 4.54
CA THR A 26 -0.87 -1.13 5.15
C THR A 26 -1.21 0.32 5.45
N ALA A 27 -0.27 1.13 5.95
CA ALA A 27 -0.48 2.56 6.18
C ALA A 27 -0.76 3.31 4.86
N GLY A 28 -0.03 2.99 3.79
CA GLY A 28 -0.27 3.53 2.44
C GLY A 28 -1.67 3.17 1.94
N LEU A 29 -2.07 1.91 2.07
CA LEU A 29 -3.40 1.43 1.71
C LEU A 29 -4.51 2.16 2.49
N PHE A 30 -4.35 2.33 3.80
CA PHE A 30 -5.31 3.09 4.62
C PHE A 30 -5.40 4.55 4.17
N SER A 31 -4.28 5.17 3.81
CA SER A 31 -4.26 6.53 3.29
C SER A 31 -4.99 6.64 1.94
N GLY A 32 -4.79 5.67 1.03
CA GLY A 32 -5.53 5.58 -0.23
C GLY A 32 -7.03 5.37 -0.02
N PHE A 33 -7.41 4.51 0.93
CA PHE A 33 -8.81 4.28 1.27
C PHE A 33 -9.46 5.52 1.90
N TYR A 34 -8.74 6.21 2.77
CA TYR A 34 -9.17 7.49 3.34
C TYR A 34 -9.39 8.53 2.25
N ALA A 35 -8.48 8.63 1.27
CA ALA A 35 -8.62 9.53 0.14
C ALA A 35 -9.92 9.29 -0.65
N ILE A 36 -10.30 8.02 -0.86
CA ILE A 36 -11.57 7.64 -1.50
C ILE A 36 -12.76 8.16 -0.70
N ILE A 37 -12.78 7.94 0.62
CA ILE A 37 -13.88 8.37 1.49
C ILE A 37 -14.06 9.89 1.45
N VAL A 38 -12.98 10.64 1.64
CA VAL A 38 -13.06 12.11 1.68
C VAL A 38 -13.32 12.72 0.31
N SER A 39 -12.88 12.07 -0.78
CA SER A 39 -13.30 12.43 -2.15
C SER A 39 -14.81 12.31 -2.34
N ILE A 40 -15.43 11.24 -1.79
CA ILE A 40 -16.87 11.04 -1.86
C ILE A 40 -17.63 12.10 -1.06
N GLN A 41 -17.07 12.53 0.06
CA GLN A 41 -17.60 13.61 0.91
C GLN A 41 -17.46 15.00 0.27
N GLY A 42 -16.69 15.15 -0.80
CA GLY A 42 -16.45 16.42 -1.48
C GLY A 42 -15.23 17.19 -0.98
N GLU A 43 -14.46 16.60 -0.05
CA GLU A 43 -13.25 17.18 0.55
C GLU A 43 -12.02 16.87 -0.33
N TYR A 44 -11.98 17.48 -1.51
CA TYR A 44 -11.00 17.15 -2.57
C TYR A 44 -9.55 17.53 -2.21
N GLU A 45 -9.35 18.56 -1.41
CA GLU A 45 -8.02 18.96 -0.91
C GLU A 45 -7.46 17.89 0.02
N ALA A 46 -8.26 17.45 1.00
CA ALA A 46 -7.88 16.38 1.92
C ALA A 46 -7.61 15.05 1.18
N ALA A 47 -8.42 14.75 0.15
CA ALA A 47 -8.20 13.58 -0.71
C ALA A 47 -6.85 13.63 -1.42
N SER A 48 -6.53 14.79 -2.02
CA SER A 48 -5.29 15.00 -2.76
C SER A 48 -4.07 14.84 -1.85
N ILE A 49 -4.13 15.41 -0.64
CA ILE A 49 -3.07 15.27 0.37
C ILE A 49 -2.92 13.80 0.79
N ALA A 50 -4.03 13.09 1.01
CA ALA A 50 -4.00 11.68 1.40
C ALA A 50 -3.41 10.77 0.30
N ILE A 51 -3.65 11.06 -0.99
CA ILE A 51 -3.02 10.35 -2.12
C ILE A 51 -1.51 10.59 -2.12
N ILE A 52 -1.05 11.83 -1.90
CA ILE A 52 0.38 12.14 -1.83
C ILE A 52 1.02 11.41 -0.65
N ILE A 53 0.38 11.40 0.52
CA ILE A 53 0.87 10.66 1.69
C ILE A 53 0.96 9.16 1.39
N ALA A 54 -0.07 8.58 0.76
CA ALA A 54 -0.05 7.17 0.36
C ALA A 54 1.15 6.86 -0.54
N GLY A 55 1.43 7.72 -1.52
CA GLY A 55 2.57 7.53 -2.41
C GLY A 55 3.94 7.73 -1.76
N VAL A 56 4.05 8.59 -0.76
CA VAL A 56 5.28 8.71 0.04
C VAL A 56 5.51 7.47 0.89
N LEU A 57 4.46 6.94 1.53
CA LEU A 57 4.53 5.72 2.34
C LEU A 57 4.92 4.50 1.50
N ASP A 58 4.33 4.36 0.32
CA ASP A 58 4.65 3.31 -0.65
C ASP A 58 6.11 3.37 -1.12
N ALA A 59 6.57 4.56 -1.51
CA ALA A 59 7.95 4.77 -1.94
C ALA A 59 8.98 4.48 -0.82
N LEU A 60 8.62 4.72 0.44
CA LEU A 60 9.43 4.38 1.60
C LEU A 60 9.45 2.87 1.82
N ASP A 61 8.31 2.21 1.72
CA ASP A 61 8.19 0.78 1.93
C ASP A 61 8.95 -0.03 0.88
N GLY A 62 8.76 0.29 -0.40
CA GLY A 62 9.49 -0.36 -1.50
C GLY A 62 11.01 -0.17 -1.41
N ARG A 63 11.49 0.91 -0.78
CA ARG A 63 12.93 1.10 -0.48
C ARG A 63 13.38 0.25 0.71
N ILE A 64 12.60 0.19 1.78
CA ILE A 64 12.90 -0.62 2.97
C ILE A 64 12.90 -2.11 2.60
N ALA A 65 11.91 -2.57 1.84
CA ALA A 65 11.80 -3.92 1.30
C ALA A 65 13.07 -4.36 0.53
N ARG A 66 13.58 -3.50 -0.36
CA ARG A 66 14.82 -3.78 -1.14
C ARG A 66 16.08 -3.83 -0.28
N LEU A 67 16.19 -2.96 0.72
CA LEU A 67 17.35 -2.90 1.61
C LEU A 67 17.41 -4.08 2.58
N THR A 68 16.25 -4.59 2.99
CA THR A 68 16.16 -5.60 4.06
C THR A 68 16.16 -7.04 3.55
N ARG A 69 16.05 -7.27 2.22
CA ARG A 69 15.94 -8.60 1.57
C ARG A 69 14.85 -9.50 2.16
N THR A 70 13.82 -8.92 2.78
CA THR A 70 12.75 -9.63 3.50
C THR A 70 11.43 -9.68 2.75
N ASN A 71 11.45 -9.73 1.42
CA ASN A 71 10.23 -9.83 0.63
C ASN A 71 9.73 -11.28 0.60
N SER A 72 8.54 -11.48 1.18
CA SER A 72 7.74 -12.67 0.96
C SER A 72 6.90 -12.49 -0.31
N HIS A 73 6.52 -13.59 -0.96
CA HIS A 73 5.61 -13.54 -2.12
C HIS A 73 4.29 -12.84 -1.78
N PHE A 74 3.76 -13.04 -0.57
CA PHE A 74 2.57 -12.34 -0.10
C PHE A 74 2.78 -10.83 -0.01
N GLY A 75 3.92 -10.38 0.50
CA GLY A 75 4.23 -8.94 0.61
C GLY A 75 4.33 -8.25 -0.75
N ILE A 76 4.85 -8.95 -1.76
CA ILE A 76 4.94 -8.42 -3.14
C ILE A 76 3.55 -8.22 -3.74
N GLU A 77 2.66 -9.21 -3.64
CA GLU A 77 1.27 -9.05 -4.10
C GLU A 77 0.52 -7.99 -3.29
N TYR A 78 0.77 -7.89 -1.99
CA TYR A 78 0.13 -6.90 -1.12
C TYR A 78 0.55 -5.47 -1.46
N ASP A 79 1.83 -5.24 -1.73
CA ASP A 79 2.40 -3.97 -2.24
C ASP A 79 1.70 -3.54 -3.52
N SER A 80 1.60 -4.45 -4.50
CA SER A 80 0.90 -4.18 -5.77
C SER A 80 -0.59 -3.86 -5.58
N LEU A 81 -1.28 -4.49 -4.63
CA LEU A 81 -2.68 -4.14 -4.32
C LEU A 81 -2.79 -2.76 -3.67
N SER A 82 -1.86 -2.42 -2.78
CA SER A 82 -1.79 -1.09 -2.17
C SER A 82 -1.53 -0.01 -3.22
N ASP A 83 -0.56 -0.23 -4.11
CA ASP A 83 -0.25 0.62 -5.24
C ASP A 83 -1.46 0.88 -6.14
N LEU A 84 -2.19 -0.19 -6.49
CA LEU A 84 -3.41 -0.09 -7.30
C LEU A 84 -4.44 0.84 -6.64
N VAL A 85 -4.62 0.73 -5.32
CA VAL A 85 -5.58 1.57 -4.59
C VAL A 85 -5.09 3.00 -4.48
N ALA A 86 -3.83 3.22 -4.12
CA ALA A 86 -3.26 4.54 -3.88
C ALA A 86 -3.11 5.37 -5.16
N PHE A 87 -2.69 4.76 -6.27
CA PHE A 87 -2.39 5.47 -7.51
C PHE A 87 -3.37 5.20 -8.65
N GLY A 88 -4.14 4.11 -8.59
CA GLY A 88 -5.19 3.82 -9.57
C GLY A 88 -6.55 4.30 -9.10
N VAL A 89 -7.07 3.68 -8.04
CA VAL A 89 -8.47 3.84 -7.62
C VAL A 89 -8.71 5.19 -6.97
N ALA A 90 -7.91 5.59 -5.98
CA ALA A 90 -8.13 6.83 -5.24
C ALA A 90 -8.08 8.08 -6.13
N PRO A 91 -7.08 8.25 -7.04
CA PRO A 91 -7.06 9.39 -7.95
C PRO A 91 -8.20 9.36 -8.97
N ALA A 92 -8.59 8.18 -9.45
CA ALA A 92 -9.73 8.03 -10.36
C ALA A 92 -11.05 8.45 -9.70
N VAL A 93 -11.29 8.03 -8.45
CA VAL A 93 -12.48 8.42 -7.69
C VAL A 93 -12.47 9.92 -7.39
N LEU A 94 -11.33 10.48 -7.02
CA LEU A 94 -11.16 11.91 -6.80
C LEU A 94 -11.50 12.70 -8.07
N ALA A 95 -10.91 12.33 -9.20
CA ALA A 95 -11.16 12.97 -10.49
C ALA A 95 -12.63 12.84 -10.90
N PHE A 96 -13.25 11.68 -10.71
CA PHE A 96 -14.67 11.48 -10.99
C PHE A 96 -15.55 12.37 -10.12
N GLN A 97 -15.31 12.41 -8.80
CA GLN A 97 -16.12 13.20 -7.90
C GLN A 97 -15.95 14.70 -8.12
N TRP A 98 -14.73 15.15 -8.40
CA TRP A 98 -14.43 16.56 -8.62
C TRP A 98 -14.88 17.05 -10.00
N ALA A 99 -14.53 16.33 -11.06
CA ALA A 99 -14.73 16.80 -12.43
C ALA A 99 -16.02 16.30 -13.06
N LEU A 100 -16.49 15.09 -12.76
CA LEU A 100 -17.58 14.45 -13.52
C LEU A 100 -18.93 14.46 -12.80
N ARG A 101 -18.93 14.43 -11.46
CA ARG A 101 -20.16 14.51 -10.64
C ARG A 101 -21.06 15.71 -10.95
N PRO A 102 -20.53 16.93 -11.24
CA PRO A 102 -21.39 18.07 -11.60
C PRO A 102 -22.17 17.87 -12.90
N PHE A 103 -21.72 16.99 -13.79
CA PHE A 103 -22.31 16.75 -15.11
C PHE A 103 -23.40 15.66 -15.12
N GLY A 104 -23.78 15.13 -13.94
CA GLY A 104 -24.87 14.17 -13.82
C GLY A 104 -24.67 12.91 -14.66
N ARG A 105 -25.68 12.49 -15.44
CA ARG A 105 -25.63 11.24 -16.23
C ARG A 105 -24.58 11.25 -17.34
N LEU A 106 -24.16 12.42 -17.83
CA LEU A 106 -23.11 12.54 -18.84
C LEU A 106 -21.72 12.22 -18.27
N GLY A 107 -21.50 12.48 -16.98
CA GLY A 107 -20.25 12.14 -16.30
C GLY A 107 -19.99 10.64 -16.13
N TRP A 108 -21.00 9.78 -16.33
CA TRP A 108 -20.86 8.32 -16.25
C TRP A 108 -20.43 7.68 -17.58
N VAL A 109 -20.54 8.40 -18.69
CA VAL A 109 -20.33 7.87 -20.05
C VAL A 109 -19.10 8.48 -20.75
N ALA A 110 -18.43 9.42 -20.08
CA ALA A 110 -17.20 10.08 -20.53
C ALA A 110 -15.96 9.35 -20.00
#